data_AF-A0A1X0QE64-F1
#
_entry.id   AF-A0A1X0QE64-F1
#
_cell.length_a   1.000
_cell.length_b   1.000
_cell.length_c   1.000
_cell.angle_alpha   90.00
_cell.angle_beta   90.00
_cell.angle_gamma   90.00
#
_symmetry.space_group_name_H-M   'P 1'
#
loop_
_entity.id
_entity.type
_entity.pdbx_description
1 polymer ?
#
loop_
_entity_poly.entity_id
_entity_poly.type
_entity_poly.pdbx_seq_one_letter_code
_entity_poly.pdbx_strand_id
1 'polypeptide(L)' 'MKDETLKKIIFSDEVKINLFTNDEVRYVRHYPGERHYSKNILPTLKHGGRCVMVWGVYHIKMLVD' A
#
# COMPACT_ATOMS: atom_id res chain seq x y z
N MET A 1 -14.25 -30.50 10.00
CA MET A 1 -14.51 -29.71 11.22
C MET A 1 -13.74 -28.38 11.31
N LYS A 2 -12.65 -28.14 10.54
CA LYS A 2 -11.97 -26.82 10.52
C LYS A 2 -12.63 -25.79 9.59
N ASP A 3 -13.36 -26.27 8.59
CA ASP A 3 -13.88 -25.44 7.50
C ASP A 3 -15.14 -24.63 7.87
N GLU A 4 -15.97 -25.14 8.78
CA GLU A 4 -17.23 -24.49 9.18
C GLU A 4 -17.03 -23.23 10.04
N THR A 5 -15.91 -23.12 10.74
CA THR A 5 -15.63 -21.96 11.59
C THR A 5 -15.27 -20.74 10.74
N LEU A 6 -14.49 -20.94 9.67
CA LEU A 6 -14.08 -19.87 8.76
C LEU A 6 -15.28 -19.30 7.98
N LYS A 7 -16.27 -20.14 7.65
CA LYS A 7 -17.54 -19.71 7.04
C LYS A 7 -18.40 -18.83 7.94
N LYS A 8 -18.11 -18.71 9.23
CA LYS A 8 -18.86 -17.86 10.17
C LYS A 8 -18.13 -16.57 10.52
N ILE A 9 -16.87 -16.43 10.12
CA ILE A 9 -16.04 -15.27 10.44
C ILE A 9 -16.19 -14.23 9.35
N ILE A 10 -16.44 -12.99 9.77
CA ILE A 10 -16.40 -11.80 8.94
C ILE A 10 -15.13 -11.04 9.32
N PHE A 11 -14.29 -10.73 8.33
CA PHE A 11 -13.06 -9.97 8.53
C PHE A 11 -13.28 -8.51 8.13
N SER A 12 -12.71 -7.58 8.89
CA SER A 12 -12.75 -6.15 8.59
C SER A 12 -11.36 -5.55 8.72
N ASP A 13 -11.02 -4.60 7.87
CA ASP A 13 -9.74 -3.90 7.93
C ASP A 13 -9.80 -2.50 7.31
N GLU A 14 -8.80 -1.68 7.60
CA GLU A 14 -8.54 -0.40 6.95
C GLU A 14 -7.32 -0.50 6.04
N VAL A 15 -7.44 0.02 4.82
CA VAL A 15 -6.34 0.10 3.87
C VAL A 15 -6.13 1.52 3.37
N LYS A 16 -4.87 1.92 3.33
CA LYS A 16 -4.43 3.15 2.68
C LYS A 16 -4.03 2.83 1.23
N ILE A 17 -4.73 3.42 0.27
CA ILE A 17 -4.40 3.30 -1.16
C ILE A 17 -3.77 4.61 -1.61
N ASN A 18 -2.46 4.60 -1.93
CA ASN A 18 -1.76 5.77 -2.43
C ASN A 18 -2.09 6.02 -3.92
N LEU A 19 -2.46 7.25 -4.27
CA LEU A 19 -2.74 7.68 -5.65
C LEU A 19 -1.44 7.96 -6.42
N PHE A 20 -0.42 8.43 -5.72
CA PHE A 20 0.89 8.76 -6.28
C PHE A 20 1.96 8.19 -5.37
N THR A 21 3.02 7.65 -5.98
CA THR A 21 4.17 7.03 -5.30
C THR A 21 3.78 5.85 -4.39
N ASN A 22 4.76 5.01 -4.05
CA ASN A 22 4.61 3.95 -3.06
C ASN A 22 5.32 4.36 -1.77
N ASP A 23 4.88 3.81 -0.64
CA ASP A 23 5.54 4.01 0.67
C ASP A 23 6.82 3.15 0.81
N GLU A 24 7.34 2.64 -0.31
CA GLU A 24 8.53 1.79 -0.33
C GLU A 24 9.83 2.58 -0.15
N VAL A 25 10.83 1.90 0.39
CA VAL A 25 12.21 2.42 0.43
C VAL A 25 12.76 2.46 -0.99
N ARG A 26 13.24 3.64 -1.40
CA ARG A 26 13.92 3.83 -2.68
C ARG A 26 15.39 4.16 -2.47
N TYR A 27 16.26 3.49 -3.22
CA TYR A 27 17.70 3.72 -3.20
C TYR A 27 18.11 4.57 -4.40
N VAL A 28 18.92 5.60 -4.17
CA VAL A 28 19.49 6.45 -5.21
C VAL A 28 21.00 6.43 -5.08
N ARG A 29 21.71 6.31 -6.22
CA ARG A 29 23.17 6.39 -6.29
C ARG A 29 23.56 7.63 -7.09
N HIS A 30 24.62 8.31 -6.68
CA HIS A 30 25.18 9.47 -7.38
C HIS A 30 26.69 9.55 -7.15
N TYR A 31 27.41 10.23 -8.05
CA TYR A 31 28.82 10.54 -7.88
C TYR A 31 29.03 11.70 -6.88
N PRO A 32 30.25 11.90 -6.34
CA PRO A 32 30.59 13.07 -5.54
C PRO A 32 30.24 14.37 -6.28
N GLY A 33 29.55 15.29 -5.62
CA GLY A 33 29.10 16.56 -6.21
C GLY A 33 27.78 16.51 -6.99
N GLU A 34 27.29 15.32 -7.38
CA GLU A 34 26.08 15.20 -8.21
C GLU A 34 24.77 15.04 -7.42
N ARG A 35 24.82 15.12 -6.09
CA ARG A 35 23.68 14.85 -5.21
C ARG A 35 22.43 15.67 -5.56
N HIS A 36 22.63 16.89 -6.06
CA HIS A 36 21.54 17.84 -6.31
C HIS A 36 20.98 17.80 -7.72
N TYR A 37 21.46 16.91 -8.59
CA TYR A 37 20.89 16.74 -9.92
C TYR A 37 19.49 16.13 -9.84
N SER A 38 18.57 16.62 -10.67
CA SER A 38 17.17 16.18 -10.68
C SER A 38 17.02 14.67 -10.90
N LYS A 39 17.90 14.06 -11.71
CA LYS A 39 17.96 12.60 -11.92
C LYS A 39 18.37 11.81 -10.65
N ASN A 40 19.00 12.47 -9.68
CA ASN A 40 19.54 11.88 -8.44
C ASN A 40 18.72 12.28 -7.21
N ILE A 41 17.56 12.94 -7.39
CA ILE A 41 16.66 13.32 -6.30
C ILE A 41 15.31 12.65 -6.52
N LEU A 42 14.76 12.07 -5.47
CA LEU A 42 13.38 11.63 -5.47
C LEU A 42 12.46 12.82 -5.16
N PRO A 43 11.45 13.09 -6.00
CA PRO A 43 10.49 14.13 -5.70
C PRO A 43 9.74 13.78 -4.42
N THR A 44 9.77 14.69 -3.43
CA THR A 44 8.94 14.55 -2.23
C THR A 44 7.62 15.26 -2.45
N LEU A 45 6.53 14.54 -2.19
CA LEU A 45 5.18 15.02 -2.39
C LEU A 45 4.62 15.47 -1.04
N LYS A 46 4.83 16.73 -0.66
CA LYS A 46 4.56 17.25 0.71
C LYS A 46 3.11 17.65 1.03
N HIS A 47 2.18 17.55 0.08
CA HIS A 47 0.79 18.00 0.26
C HIS A 47 -0.13 16.82 0.61
N GLY A 48 -1.08 17.03 1.53
CA GLY A 48 -2.11 16.04 1.90
C GLY A 48 -3.09 15.70 0.77
N GLY A 49 -3.92 14.68 0.96
CA GLY A 49 -4.98 14.30 -0.01
C GLY A 49 -4.53 13.35 -1.13
N ARG A 50 -3.47 12.58 -0.92
CA ARG A 50 -2.86 11.69 -1.95
C ARG A 50 -3.03 10.20 -1.71
N CYS A 51 -3.83 9.85 -0.71
CA CYS A 51 -4.26 8.49 -0.49
C CYS A 51 -5.74 8.47 -0.18
N VAL A 52 -6.39 7.39 -0.58
CA VAL A 52 -7.75 7.09 -0.15
C VAL A 52 -7.64 6.06 0.97
N MET A 53 -8.16 6.41 2.13
CA MET A 53 -8.38 5.43 3.19
C MET A 53 -9.70 4.73 2.89
N VAL A 54 -9.67 3.41 2.85
CA VAL A 54 -10.85 2.57 2.66
C VAL A 54 -10.97 1.66 3.86
N TRP A 55 -12.15 1.62 4.46
CA TRP A 55 -12.51 0.56 5.39
C TRP A 55 -13.41 -0.43 4.68
N GLY A 56 -13.17 -1.71 4.88
CA GLY A 56 -13.89 -2.76 4.18
C GLY A 56 -14.08 -3.99 5.05
N VAL A 57 -15.05 -4.78 4.64
CA VAL A 57 -15.40 -6.05 5.28
C VAL A 57 -15.45 -7.11 4.19
N TYR A 58 -14.89 -8.29 4.46
CA TYR A 58 -15.00 -9.42 3.55
C TYR A 58 -15.29 -10.72 4.30
N HIS A 59 -15.99 -11.60 3.61
CA HIS A 59 -16.35 -12.93 4.09
C HIS A 59 -15.80 -13.96 3.10
N ILE A 60 -15.15 -15.00 3.60
CA ILE A 60 -14.55 -16.03 2.75
C ILE A 60 -15.65 -16.97 2.27
N LYS A 61 -16.04 -16.81 1.01
CA LYS A 61 -16.84 -17.80 0.31
C LYS A 61 -15.88 -18.81 -0.34
N MET A 62 -15.74 -19.99 0.28
CA MET A 62 -15.08 -21.13 -0.35
C MET A 62 -15.88 -21.46 -1.63
N LEU A 63 -15.28 -21.23 -2.80
CA LEU A 63 -15.83 -21.66 -4.07
C LEU A 63 -15.44 -23.14 -4.24
N VAL A 64 -16.24 -24.02 -3.66
CA VAL A 64 -16.17 -25.46 -3.93
C VAL A 64 -17.39 -25.76 -4.79
N ASP A 65 -17.13 -26.01 -6.07
CA ASP A 65 -18.06 -26.74 -6.94
C ASP A 65 -18.12 -28.21 -6.50
#